data_AF-X0PKI1-F1
#
_entry.id   AF-X0PKI1-F1
#
_cell.length_a   1.000
_cell.length_b   1.000
_cell.length_c   1.000
_cell.angle_alpha   90.00
_cell.angle_beta   90.00
_cell.angle_gamma   90.00
#
_symmetry.space_group_name_H-M   'P 1'
#
loop_
_entity.id
_entity.type
_entity.pdbx_description
1 polymer ?
#
loop_
_entity_poly.entity_id
_entity_poly.type
_entity_poly.pdbx_seq_one_letter_code
_entity_poly.pdbx_strand_id
1 'polypeptide(L)'
;MDDHPNQNRLLKNGQPRIKHPEYRLLMRNRRNFPHQAHILNIYGNVENGSNSDGTVSVTSVLSLDSILKNQVAGYQKFATHGRLAKHPYLETKNKRVQNEIIKFLWGTRS
;
A
#
# COMPACT_ATOMS: atom_id res chain seq x y z
N MET A 1 13.70 2.23 -9.88
CA MET A 1 12.96 1.58 -8.77
C MET A 1 13.16 0.10 -8.96
N ASP A 2 13.71 -0.59 -7.97
CA ASP A 2 14.05 -2.04 -8.06
C ASP A 2 12.84 -2.95 -7.74
N ASP A 3 11.62 -2.40 -7.80
CA ASP A 3 10.38 -3.12 -7.53
C ASP A 3 9.80 -3.68 -8.83
N HIS A 4 10.30 -4.84 -9.22
CA HIS A 4 9.77 -5.54 -10.38
C HIS A 4 8.67 -6.54 -9.98
N PRO A 5 7.56 -6.61 -10.74
CA PRO A 5 6.50 -7.59 -10.53
C PRO A 5 7.02 -9.02 -10.36
N ASN A 6 6.42 -9.78 -9.43
CA ASN A 6 6.69 -11.20 -9.17
C ASN A 6 8.14 -11.59 -8.77
N GLN A 7 9.07 -10.65 -8.58
CA GLN A 7 10.44 -10.98 -8.11
C GLN A 7 10.54 -11.13 -6.59
N ASN A 8 9.60 -10.52 -5.86
CA ASN A 8 9.56 -10.50 -4.41
C ASN A 8 8.26 -11.11 -3.88
N ARG A 9 8.27 -11.53 -2.61
CA ARG A 9 7.11 -12.07 -1.91
C ARG A 9 7.14 -11.68 -0.45
N LEU A 10 5.98 -11.60 0.18
CA LEU A 10 5.90 -11.45 1.62
C LEU A 10 6.21 -12.76 2.33
N LEU A 11 6.89 -12.65 3.47
CA LEU A 11 7.05 -13.73 4.44
C LEU A 11 5.82 -13.78 5.36
N LYS A 12 5.69 -14.83 6.18
CA LYS A 12 4.59 -14.99 7.13
C LYS A 12 4.42 -13.82 8.10
N ASN A 13 5.52 -13.10 8.39
CA ASN A 13 5.52 -11.94 9.27
C ASN A 13 5.24 -10.61 8.54
N GLY A 14 4.81 -10.65 7.27
CA GLY A 14 4.51 -9.46 6.46
C GLY A 14 5.72 -8.70 5.95
N GLN A 15 6.94 -9.10 6.28
CA GLN A 15 8.15 -8.49 5.71
C GLN A 15 8.40 -9.03 4.29
N PRO A 16 8.99 -8.23 3.39
CA PRO A 16 9.36 -8.72 2.07
C PRO A 16 10.58 -9.63 2.18
N ARG A 17 10.62 -10.68 1.35
CA ARG A 17 11.74 -11.62 1.27
C ARG A 17 13.03 -10.92 0.84
N ILE A 18 12.94 -10.09 -0.20
CA ILE A 18 14.02 -9.19 -0.62
C ILE A 18 13.76 -7.83 0.04
N LYS A 19 14.70 -7.36 0.86
CA LYS A 19 14.63 -6.05 1.49
C LYS A 19 15.44 -5.08 0.65
N HIS A 20 14.79 -4.24 -0.14
CA HIS A 20 15.46 -3.18 -0.89
C HIS A 20 15.98 -2.08 0.06
N PRO A 21 16.96 -1.24 -0.36
CA PRO A 21 17.48 -0.15 0.46
C PRO A 21 16.41 0.76 1.06
N GLU A 22 15.35 1.07 0.31
CA GLU A 22 14.23 1.93 0.70
C GLU A 22 13.44 1.30 1.86
N TYR A 23 13.14 0.01 1.78
CA TYR A 23 12.47 -0.71 2.87
C TYR A 23 13.30 -0.68 4.17
N ARG A 24 14.63 -0.88 4.06
CA ARG A 24 15.52 -0.80 5.23
C ARG A 24 15.56 0.60 5.82
N LEU A 25 15.56 1.63 4.99
CA LEU A 25 15.53 3.03 5.41
C LEU A 25 14.24 3.35 6.17
N LEU A 26 13.08 2.95 5.63
CA LEU A 26 11.79 3.14 6.29
C LEU A 26 11.72 2.36 7.62
N MET A 27 12.16 1.10 7.62
CA MET A 27 12.19 0.28 8.83
C MET A 27 13.06 0.90 9.93
N ARG A 28 14.24 1.45 9.59
CA ARG A 28 15.13 2.11 10.56
C ARG A 28 14.50 3.37 11.16
N ASN A 29 13.79 4.15 10.36
CA ASN A 29 13.21 5.43 10.77
C ASN A 29 11.76 5.34 11.26
N ARG A 30 11.15 4.14 11.30
CA ARG A 30 9.72 3.96 11.59
C ARG A 30 9.23 4.61 12.90
N ARG A 31 10.11 4.74 13.90
CA ARG A 31 9.80 5.37 15.19
C ARG A 31 9.65 6.89 15.11
N ASN A 32 10.06 7.50 14.02
CA ASN A 32 9.86 8.94 13.77
C ASN A 32 8.46 9.22 13.20
N PHE A 33 7.71 8.19 12.83
CA PHE A 33 6.35 8.35 12.31
C PHE A 33 5.37 8.61 13.47
N PRO A 34 4.43 9.55 13.35
CA PRO A 34 3.54 9.93 14.46
C PRO A 34 2.67 8.76 14.93
N HIS A 35 2.68 8.50 16.24
CA HIS A 35 1.91 7.41 16.84
C HIS A 35 0.39 7.60 16.76
N GLN A 36 -0.08 8.84 16.74
CA GLN A 36 -1.49 9.20 16.62
C GLN A 36 -2.01 9.14 15.18
N ALA A 37 -1.16 8.86 14.20
CA ALA A 37 -1.57 8.85 12.80
C ALA A 37 -2.54 7.69 12.52
N HIS A 38 -3.45 7.93 11.58
CA HIS A 38 -4.24 6.89 10.93
C HIS A 38 -3.75 6.77 9.48
N ILE A 39 -3.59 5.55 8.99
CA ILE A 39 -3.13 5.26 7.63
C ILE A 39 -4.19 4.49 6.87
N LEU A 40 -4.47 4.92 5.63
CA LEU A 40 -5.14 4.14 4.60
C LEU A 40 -4.11 3.78 3.52
N ASN A 41 -3.76 2.49 3.43
CA ASN A 41 -2.84 1.98 2.42
C ASN A 41 -3.63 1.41 1.23
N ILE A 42 -3.61 2.13 0.11
CA ILE A 42 -4.36 1.81 -1.12
C ILE A 42 -3.43 1.14 -2.13
N TYR A 43 -3.87 0.04 -2.72
CA TYR A 43 -3.13 -0.62 -3.80
C TYR A 43 -4.02 -1.16 -4.90
N GLY A 44 -3.44 -1.21 -6.09
CA GLY A 44 -4.08 -1.75 -7.29
C GLY A 44 -3.45 -3.06 -7.76
N ASN A 45 -4.28 -3.91 -8.36
CA ASN A 45 -3.84 -5.06 -9.15
C ASN A 45 -4.58 -5.07 -10.50
N VAL A 46 -3.85 -4.98 -11.62
CA VAL A 46 -4.46 -4.98 -12.97
C VAL A 46 -4.89 -6.35 -13.46
N GLU A 47 -4.70 -7.41 -12.65
CA GLU A 47 -5.17 -8.79 -12.89
C GLU A 47 -4.64 -9.46 -14.17
N ASN A 48 -3.47 -9.02 -14.66
CA ASN A 48 -2.79 -9.63 -15.80
C ASN A 48 -1.68 -10.63 -15.38
N GLY A 49 -1.70 -11.08 -14.12
CA GLY A 49 -0.69 -11.98 -13.55
C GLY A 49 0.56 -11.28 -13.00
N SER A 50 0.72 -9.96 -13.17
CA SER A 50 1.86 -9.21 -12.62
C SER A 50 1.80 -9.03 -11.10
N ASN A 51 0.62 -9.14 -10.49
CA ASN A 51 0.39 -8.75 -9.09
C ASN A 51 0.88 -7.33 -8.80
N SER A 52 0.56 -6.39 -9.69
CA SER A 52 0.94 -4.97 -9.60
C SER A 52 -0.14 -4.06 -10.19
N ASP A 53 0.00 -2.76 -9.94
CA ASP A 53 -0.78 -1.72 -10.63
C ASP A 53 -0.17 -1.31 -11.99
N GLY A 54 0.81 -2.08 -12.48
CA GLY A 54 1.63 -1.77 -13.66
C GLY A 54 2.90 -0.97 -13.36
N THR A 55 3.04 -0.38 -12.17
CA THR A 55 4.23 0.39 -11.75
C THR A 55 4.83 -0.14 -10.45
N VAL A 56 3.99 -0.42 -9.46
CA VAL A 56 4.36 -0.84 -8.10
C VAL A 56 3.74 -2.21 -7.80
N SER A 57 4.53 -3.13 -7.25
CA SER A 57 4.04 -4.45 -6.90
C SER A 57 3.16 -4.44 -5.65
N VAL A 58 2.16 -5.31 -5.60
CA VAL A 58 1.32 -5.50 -4.41
C VAL A 58 2.17 -5.89 -3.20
N THR A 59 3.23 -6.69 -3.40
CA THR A 59 4.20 -7.03 -2.35
C THR A 59 4.85 -5.80 -1.74
N SER A 60 5.29 -4.84 -2.57
CA SER A 60 5.93 -3.61 -2.12
C SER A 60 4.99 -2.78 -1.26
N VAL A 61 3.75 -2.56 -1.72
CA VAL A 61 2.75 -1.81 -0.96
C VAL A 61 2.39 -2.47 0.36
N LEU A 62 2.17 -3.79 0.35
CA LEU A 62 1.81 -4.55 1.56
C LEU A 62 2.97 -4.68 2.55
N SER A 63 4.22 -4.56 2.11
CA SER A 63 5.38 -4.61 3.00
C SER A 63 5.38 -3.47 4.03
N LEU A 64 4.71 -2.35 3.75
CA LEU A 64 4.55 -1.22 4.66
C LEU A 64 3.81 -1.59 5.95
N ASP A 65 2.93 -2.60 5.90
CA ASP A 65 2.20 -3.13 7.06
C ASP A 65 3.18 -3.58 8.16
N SER A 66 4.24 -4.29 7.77
CA SER A 66 5.29 -4.75 8.68
C SER A 66 6.15 -3.64 9.29
N ILE A 67 6.13 -2.44 8.70
CA ILE A 67 6.86 -1.27 9.19
C ILE A 67 6.00 -0.46 10.16
N LEU A 68 4.74 -0.17 9.80
CA LEU A 68 3.96 0.88 10.45
C LEU A 68 2.75 0.39 11.26
N LYS A 69 2.20 -0.81 11.00
CA LYS A 69 0.93 -1.23 11.63
C LYS A 69 0.91 -1.13 13.15
N ASN A 70 2.03 -1.49 13.78
CA ASN A 70 2.18 -1.45 15.24
C ASN A 70 2.85 -0.15 15.74
N GLN A 71 2.94 0.87 14.89
CA GLN A 71 3.51 2.18 15.22
C GLN A 71 2.46 3.29 15.19
N VAL A 72 1.26 3.04 14.69
CA VAL A 72 0.23 4.06 14.41
C VAL A 72 -1.10 3.71 15.07
N ALA A 73 -1.96 4.70 15.27
CA ALA A 73 -3.26 4.55 15.92
C ALA A 73 -4.26 3.75 15.06
N GLY A 74 -4.10 3.78 13.74
CA GLY A 74 -4.92 2.98 12.84
C GLY A 74 -4.22 2.67 11.52
N TYR A 75 -4.41 1.46 11.02
CA TYR A 75 -3.86 1.03 9.74
C TYR A 75 -4.89 0.23 8.97
N GLN A 76 -5.36 0.78 7.86
CA GLN A 76 -6.36 0.19 6.98
C GLN A 76 -5.73 -0.11 5.62
N LYS A 77 -6.23 -1.16 4.95
CA LYS A 77 -5.81 -1.55 3.61
C LYS A 77 -7.02 -1.53 2.69
N PHE A 78 -6.87 -0.95 1.51
CA PHE A 78 -7.90 -0.99 0.49
C PHE A 78 -7.31 -1.49 -0.83
N ALA A 79 -7.88 -2.59 -1.32
CA ALA A 79 -7.49 -3.21 -2.58
C ALA A 79 -8.50 -2.84 -3.67
N THR A 80 -8.00 -2.48 -4.85
CA THR A 80 -8.80 -2.41 -6.07
C THR A 80 -8.20 -3.27 -7.16
N HIS A 81 -9.05 -3.81 -8.02
CA HIS A 81 -8.68 -4.77 -9.05
C HIS A 81 -9.16 -4.34 -10.45
N GLY A 82 -8.57 -4.91 -11.48
CA GLY A 82 -8.95 -4.73 -12.88
C GLY A 82 -8.42 -3.44 -13.52
N ARG A 83 -9.05 -3.01 -14.63
CA ARG A 83 -8.53 -1.93 -15.50
C ARG A 83 -8.34 -0.59 -14.80
N LEU A 84 -9.14 -0.28 -13.79
CA LEU A 84 -9.05 0.97 -13.01
C LEU A 84 -8.09 0.87 -11.82
N ALA A 85 -7.44 -0.28 -11.63
CA ALA A 85 -6.44 -0.50 -10.59
C ALA A 85 -5.01 -0.23 -11.08
N LYS A 86 -4.83 0.36 -12.27
CA LYS A 86 -3.52 0.76 -12.76
C LYS A 86 -3.05 2.05 -12.10
N HIS A 87 -1.74 2.18 -11.90
CA HIS A 87 -1.11 3.25 -11.13
C HIS A 87 -1.69 4.65 -11.43
N PRO A 88 -1.69 5.17 -12.68
CA PRO A 88 -2.17 6.52 -12.94
C PRO A 88 -3.68 6.72 -12.77
N TYR A 89 -4.45 5.63 -12.57
CA TYR A 89 -5.91 5.66 -12.52
C TYR A 89 -6.47 5.50 -11.11
N LEU A 90 -5.64 5.12 -10.13
CA LEU A 90 -6.07 4.88 -8.75
C LEU A 90 -6.77 6.13 -8.20
N GLU A 91 -6.11 7.28 -8.16
CA GLU A 91 -6.73 8.50 -7.67
C GLU A 91 -7.57 9.23 -8.72
N THR A 92 -7.20 9.15 -10.00
CA THR A 92 -7.80 10.03 -11.03
C THR A 92 -9.09 9.49 -11.67
N LYS A 93 -9.27 8.15 -11.75
CA LYS A 93 -10.40 7.54 -12.46
C LYS A 93 -11.20 6.55 -11.63
N ASN A 94 -10.61 5.99 -10.57
CA ASN A 94 -11.25 4.96 -9.77
C ASN A 94 -12.13 5.58 -8.68
N LYS A 95 -13.43 5.71 -8.97
CA LYS A 95 -14.41 6.27 -8.02
C LYS A 95 -14.44 5.52 -6.68
N ARG A 96 -14.10 4.23 -6.64
CA ARG A 96 -14.04 3.47 -5.38
C ARG A 96 -12.88 3.96 -4.52
N VAL A 97 -11.70 4.15 -5.11
CA VAL A 97 -10.53 4.73 -4.42
C VAL A 97 -10.84 6.14 -3.95
N GLN A 98 -11.43 6.99 -4.79
CA GLN A 98 -11.82 8.34 -4.42
C GLN A 98 -12.79 8.36 -3.23
N ASN A 99 -13.81 7.50 -3.25
CA ASN A 99 -14.77 7.39 -2.15
C ASN A 99 -14.11 6.90 -0.85
N GLU A 100 -13.18 5.94 -0.92
CA GLU A 100 -12.45 5.48 0.27
C GLU A 100 -11.53 6.56 0.84
N ILE A 101 -10.86 7.35 -0.01
CA ILE A 101 -10.08 8.51 0.43
C ILE A 101 -11.00 9.52 1.15
N ILE A 102 -12.15 9.84 0.55
CA ILE A 102 -13.09 10.80 1.13
C ILE A 102 -13.60 10.31 2.48
N LYS A 103 -14.06 9.06 2.54
CA LYS A 103 -14.55 8.43 3.76
C LYS A 103 -13.48 8.40 4.85
N PHE A 104 -12.22 8.11 4.48
CA PHE A 104 -11.13 8.04 5.43
C PHE A 104 -10.76 9.41 6.01
N LEU A 105 -10.76 10.47 5.19
CA LEU A 105 -10.37 11.81 5.60
C LEU A 105 -11.48 12.58 6.33
N TRP A 106 -12.73 12.44 5.90
CA TRP A 106 -13.85 13.26 6.38
C TRP A 106 -14.98 12.46 7.04
N GLY A 107 -14.87 11.14 7.12
CA GLY A 107 -15.95 10.27 7.56
C GLY A 107 -17.10 10.19 6.55
N THR A 108 -18.10 9.39 6.86
CA THR A 108 -19.39 9.41 6.16
C THR A 108 -20.28 10.45 6.82
N ARG A 109 -20.74 11.47 6.06
CA ARG A 109 -21.85 12.33 6.54
C ARG A 109 -23.03 11.41 6.88
N SER A 110 -23.47 11.45 8.14
CA SER A 110 -24.71 10.82 8.60
C SER A 110 -25.88 11.74 8.30
#